data_AF-A0A7V3R040-F1
#
_entry.id   AF-A0A7V3R040-F1
#
_cell.length_a   1.000
_cell.length_b   1.000
_cell.length_c   1.000
_cell.angle_alpha   90.00
_cell.angle_beta   90.00
_cell.angle_gamma   90.00
#
_symmetry.space_group_name_H-M   'P 1'
#
loop_
_entity.id
_entity.type
_entity.pdbx_description
1 polymer ?
#
loop_
_entity_poly.entity_id
_entity_poly.type
_entity_poly.pdbx_seq_one_letter_code
_entity_poly.pdbx_strand_id
1 'polypeptide(L)' 'MHPDKVNLAERFSRFTGHWKPKIVGDLNGQQVKLVKFRGPFVWHAHKAEDELFLAVKGA' A
#
# COMPACT_ATOMS: atom_id res chain seq x y z
N MET A 1 13.93 14.92 -14.17
CA MET A 1 14.27 13.81 -13.27
C MET A 1 13.28 12.69 -13.56
N HIS A 2 13.74 11.51 -13.99
CA HIS A 2 12.83 10.37 -14.12
C HIS A 2 12.56 9.84 -12.70
N PRO A 3 11.30 9.56 -12.33
CA PRO A 3 11.04 8.90 -11.07
C PRO A 3 11.69 7.52 -11.09
N ASP A 4 12.48 7.22 -10.06
CA ASP A 4 13.13 5.92 -9.92
C ASP A 4 12.07 4.81 -9.80
N LYS A 5 12.32 3.68 -10.45
CA LYS A 5 11.42 2.53 -10.39
C LYS A 5 11.32 2.01 -8.96
N VAL A 6 10.10 1.69 -8.52
CA VAL A 6 9.86 1.07 -7.21
C VAL A 6 9.78 -0.45 -7.38
N ASN A 7 10.76 -1.17 -6.83
CA ASN A 7 10.70 -2.64 -6.74
C ASN A 7 9.85 -3.06 -5.54
N LEU A 8 8.66 -3.63 -5.80
CA LEU A 8 7.73 -4.01 -4.73
C LEU A 8 8.31 -5.05 -3.78
N ALA A 9 8.99 -6.08 -4.29
CA ALA A 9 9.55 -7.15 -3.48
C ALA A 9 10.62 -6.63 -2.51
N GLU A 10 11.50 -5.77 -2.99
CA GLU A 10 12.50 -5.10 -2.16
C GLU A 10 11.83 -4.20 -1.10
N ARG A 11 10.84 -3.39 -1.47
CA ARG A 11 10.17 -2.52 -0.51
C ARG A 11 9.42 -3.32 0.56
N PHE A 12 8.80 -4.45 0.21
CA PHE A 12 8.15 -5.34 1.18
C PHE A 12 9.12 -6.09 2.10
N SER A 13 10.38 -6.31 1.69
CA SER A 13 11.39 -6.96 2.55
C SER A 13 11.87 -6.04 3.67
N ARG A 14 11.78 -4.72 3.47
CA ARG A 14 12.25 -3.69 4.41
C ARG A 14 11.35 -3.46 5.63
N PHE A 15 10.20 -4.14 5.73
CA PHE A 15 9.34 -4.03 6.90
C PHE A 15 8.57 -5.33 7.18
N THR A 16 8.30 -5.60 8.46
CA THR A 16 7.60 -6.81 8.91
C THR A 16 6.26 -6.53 9.60
N GLY A 17 6.01 -5.27 9.99
CA GLY A 17 4.79 -4.88 10.68
C GLY A 17 3.54 -5.01 9.81
N HIS A 18 2.43 -5.42 10.44
CA HIS A 18 1.10 -5.49 9.82
C HIS A 18 0.32 -4.21 10.10
N TRP A 19 -0.66 -3.89 9.24
CA TRP A 19 -1.58 -2.75 9.40
C TRP A 19 -0.90 -1.38 9.50
N LYS A 20 0.32 -1.26 8.94
CA LYS A 20 1.11 -0.01 8.93
C LYS A 20 1.49 0.36 7.48
N PRO A 21 0.63 1.11 6.77
CA PRO A 21 0.90 1.51 5.39
C PRO A 21 2.22 2.28 5.24
N LYS A 22 2.93 2.05 4.14
CA LYS A 22 4.15 2.73 3.74
C LYS A 22 3.94 3.39 2.39
N ILE A 23 4.01 4.72 2.33
CA ILE A 23 3.95 5.45 1.06
C ILE A 23 5.23 5.17 0.29
N VAL A 24 5.10 4.74 -0.97
CA VAL A 24 6.24 4.41 -1.84
C VAL A 24 6.27 5.21 -3.13
N GLY A 25 5.24 6.03 -3.37
CA GLY A 25 5.21 6.96 -4.48
C GLY A 25 3.94 7.79 -4.46
N ASP A 26 3.97 8.87 -5.23
CA ASP A 26 2.86 9.76 -5.49
C ASP A 26 2.48 9.67 -6.97
N LEU A 27 1.19 9.78 -7.27
CA LEU A 27 0.63 9.70 -8.62
C LEU A 27 -0.54 10.66 -8.70
N ASN A 28 -0.43 11.77 -9.41
CA ASN A 28 -1.56 12.68 -9.70
C ASN A 28 -2.43 13.05 -8.48
N GLY A 29 -1.82 13.25 -7.31
CA GLY A 29 -2.52 13.57 -6.05
C GLY A 29 -2.96 12.34 -5.22
N GLN A 30 -2.79 11.13 -5.74
CA GLN A 30 -2.92 9.89 -4.98
C GLN A 30 -1.57 9.40 -4.44
N GLN A 31 -1.64 8.54 -3.43
CA GLN A 31 -0.48 7.85 -2.87
C GLN A 31 -0.54 6.36 -3.19
N VAL A 32 0.59 5.81 -3.62
CA VAL A 32 0.78 4.35 -3.69
C VAL A 32 1.34 3.88 -2.36
N LYS A 33 0.61 2.99 -1.69
CA LYS A 33 0.94 2.50 -0.35
C LYS A 33 1.17 0.99 -0.36
N LEU A 34 2.18 0.54 0.37
CA LEU A 34 2.43 -0.88 0.65
C LEU A 34 2.05 -1.19 2.10
N VAL A 35 1.32 -2.28 2.29
CA VAL A 35 0.87 -2.73 3.60
C VAL A 35 0.81 -4.24 3.65
N LYS A 36 1.05 -4.82 4.83
CA LYS A 36 0.86 -6.24 5.12
C LYS A 36 -0.37 -6.37 6.02
N PHE A 37 -1.31 -7.23 5.65
CA PHE A 37 -2.54 -7.49 6.40
C PHE A 37 -2.48 -8.83 7.12
N ARG A 38 -3.10 -8.90 8.30
CA ARG A 38 -3.25 -10.15 9.05
C ARG A 38 -4.44 -10.07 10.00
N GLY A 39 -5.35 -11.04 9.87
CA GLY A 39 -6.55 -11.09 10.68
C GLY A 39 -7.61 -10.07 10.22
N PRO A 40 -8.62 -9.80 11.05
CA PRO A 40 -9.72 -8.90 10.69
C PRO A 40 -9.29 -7.44 10.67
N PHE A 41 -9.99 -6.65 9.87
CA PHE A 41 -9.97 -5.20 9.95
C PHE A 41 -11.32 -4.66 10.39
N VAL A 42 -11.35 -3.40 10.84
CA VAL A 42 -12.60 -2.75 11.24
C VAL A 42 -13.42 -2.39 10.01
N TRP A 43 -14.75 -2.48 10.13
CA TRP A 43 -15.65 -1.92 9.14
C TRP A 43 -15.50 -0.40 9.10
N HIS A 44 -15.27 0.14 7.91
CA HIS A 44 -15.11 1.59 7.67
C HIS A 44 -15.44 1.91 6.22
N ALA A 45 -15.58 3.19 5.91
CA ALA A 45 -15.83 3.68 4.55
C ALA A 45 -15.14 5.03 4.35
N HIS A 46 -14.70 5.26 3.12
CA HIS A 46 -14.22 6.55 2.65
C HIS A 46 -15.36 7.25 1.92
N LYS A 47 -15.73 8.47 2.37
CA LYS A 47 -16.91 9.17 1.83
C LYS A 47 -16.65 9.90 0.51
N ALA A 48 -15.40 10.23 0.23
CA ALA A 48 -15.02 11.18 -0.83
C ALA A 48 -14.03 10.59 -1.84
N GLU A 49 -13.60 9.35 -1.64
CA GLU A 49 -12.59 8.70 -2.46
C GLU A 49 -12.86 7.21 -2.56
N ASP A 50 -12.58 6.65 -3.73
CA ASP A 50 -12.44 5.21 -3.90
C ASP A 50 -11.02 4.81 -3.46
N GLU A 51 -10.88 3.60 -2.92
CA GLU A 51 -9.57 3.01 -2.61
C GLU A 51 -9.38 1.72 -3.41
N LEU A 52 -8.31 1.68 -4.21
CA LEU A 52 -7.92 0.50 -4.96
C LEU A 52 -7.05 -0.41 -4.10
N PHE A 53 -7.41 -1.69 -4.04
CA PHE A 53 -6.59 -2.74 -3.46
C PHE A 53 -6.05 -3.66 -4.55
N LEU A 54 -4.72 -3.79 -4.61
CA LEU A 54 -4.04 -4.77 -5.45
C LEU A 54 -3.37 -5.81 -4.56
N ALA A 55 -3.90 -7.03 -4.57
CA ALA A 55 -3.29 -8.15 -3.84
C ALA A 55 -2.00 -8.61 -4.57
N VAL A 56 -0.85 -8.38 -3.93
CA VAL A 56 0.46 -8.79 -4.49
C VAL A 56 0.85 -10.21 -4.06
N LYS A 57 0.46 -10.64 -2.85
CA LYS A 57 0.75 -11.98 -2.31
C LYS A 57 -0.22 -12.31 -1.17
N GLY A 58 -0.66 -13.56 -1.12
CA GLY A 58 -1.63 -14.06 -0.13
C GLY A 58 -3.06 -14.07 -0.68
N ALA A 59 -4.01 -14.36 0.19
CA ALA A 59 -5.45 -14.35 -0.08
C ALA A 59 -6.19 -13.89 1.17
#